data_AF-A0AAN2CDC5-F1
#
_entry.id   AF-A0AAN2CDC5-F1
#
_cell.length_a   1.000
_cell.length_b   1.000
_cell.length_c   1.000
_cell.angle_alpha   90.00
_cell.angle_beta   90.00
_cell.angle_gamma   90.00
#
_symmetry.space_group_name_H-M   'P 1'
#
loop_
_entity.id
_entity.type
_entity.pdbx_description
1 polymer ?
#
loop_
_entity_poly.entity_id
_entity_poly.type
_entity_poly.pdbx_seq_one_letter_code
_entity_poly.pdbx_strand_id
1 'polypeptide(L)'
;MQIAKVLNNNVVVVLDEHQREQVVMGRGLAFQKRPGDALDDSKIEKVFALQSDELVGRLGELLSQIPLEVMTTCDRIIDLARGRLGKLQESLYITLTDHCHFAIERQKKGIALRNVLLWEIKRLYPKEFALGQEARAIIGKRLGVALAEDEAGFIALHLVTAQLNSEMPEVMHVTRVMQEILQLVKYQLQLNYDEESLSYQRFVTHLKFFAQRMLTRTVVEDDDVSLHSAVKDNYAKAWKCAETVATHLQKQYQRALTTEEIMFLAIHIERVRKEGR
;
A
#
# COMPACT_ATOMS: atom_id res chain seq x y z
N MET A 1 -16.20 -3.12 -30.32
CA MET A 1 -17.03 -3.06 -29.09
C MET A 1 -18.18 -2.07 -29.26
N GLN A 2 -19.34 -2.27 -28.61
CA GLN A 2 -20.48 -1.32 -28.63
C GLN A 2 -20.59 -0.54 -27.32
N ILE A 3 -20.90 0.75 -27.42
CA ILE A 3 -21.05 1.64 -26.25
C ILE A 3 -22.36 1.35 -25.52
N ALA A 4 -22.28 1.01 -24.24
CA ALA A 4 -23.42 0.92 -23.34
C ALA A 4 -23.73 2.28 -22.68
N LYS A 5 -22.69 3.00 -22.24
CA LYS A 5 -22.83 4.32 -21.60
C LYS A 5 -21.66 5.22 -21.96
N VAL A 6 -21.94 6.51 -22.22
CA VAL A 6 -20.90 7.54 -22.37
C VAL A 6 -20.72 8.24 -21.03
N LEU A 7 -19.50 8.27 -20.50
CA LEU A 7 -19.20 8.90 -19.21
C LEU A 7 -18.63 10.31 -19.39
N ASN A 8 -17.67 10.47 -20.30
CA ASN A 8 -17.21 11.75 -20.82
C ASN A 8 -16.58 11.55 -22.22
N ASN A 9 -16.02 12.59 -22.83
CA ASN A 9 -15.41 12.53 -24.16
C ASN A 9 -14.31 11.46 -24.32
N ASN A 10 -13.72 10.98 -23.23
CA ASN A 10 -12.59 10.06 -23.22
C ASN A 10 -12.89 8.70 -22.60
N VAL A 11 -14.05 8.51 -21.97
CA VAL A 11 -14.37 7.29 -21.20
C VAL A 11 -15.79 6.84 -21.49
N VAL A 12 -15.93 5.55 -21.76
CA VAL A 12 -17.22 4.87 -21.98
C VAL A 12 -17.29 3.57 -21.19
N VAL A 13 -18.51 3.09 -20.98
CA VAL A 13 -18.79 1.71 -20.58
C VAL A 13 -19.23 0.96 -21.82
N VAL A 14 -18.67 -0.22 -22.06
CA VAL A 14 -19.06 -1.17 -23.11
C VAL A 14 -19.49 -2.48 -22.49
N LEU A 15 -20.22 -3.29 -23.26
CA LEU A 15 -20.50 -4.68 -22.91
C LEU A 15 -19.54 -5.59 -23.67
N ASP A 16 -18.95 -6.55 -22.97
CA ASP A 16 -18.16 -7.61 -23.59
C ASP A 16 -19.06 -8.69 -24.23
N GLU A 17 -18.45 -9.70 -24.85
CA GLU A 17 -19.16 -10.81 -25.50
C GLU A 17 -20.04 -11.62 -24.53
N HIS A 18 -19.77 -11.53 -23.22
CA HIS A 18 -20.50 -12.19 -22.15
C HIS A 18 -21.49 -11.26 -21.43
N GLN A 19 -21.81 -10.09 -22.00
CA GLN A 19 -22.69 -9.07 -21.41
C GLN A 19 -22.18 -8.50 -20.08
N ARG A 20 -20.86 -8.54 -19.83
CA ARG A 20 -20.25 -7.89 -18.66
C ARG A 20 -19.81 -6.49 -19.01
N GLU A 21 -20.02 -5.55 -18.09
CA GLU A 21 -19.59 -4.18 -18.28
C GLU A 21 -18.06 -4.06 -18.20
N GLN A 22 -17.50 -3.27 -19.11
CA GLN A 22 -16.09 -2.90 -19.14
C GLN A 22 -15.93 -1.40 -19.31
N VAL A 23 -14.98 -0.80 -18.60
CA VAL A 23 -14.66 0.62 -18.77
C VAL A 23 -13.56 0.76 -19.81
N VAL A 24 -13.80 1.56 -20.86
CA VAL A 24 -12.83 1.81 -21.92
C VAL A 24 -12.47 3.29 -21.91
N MET A 25 -11.17 3.59 -21.94
CA MET A 25 -10.66 4.95 -22.00
C MET A 25 -9.74 5.17 -23.19
N GLY A 26 -9.76 6.39 -23.70
CA GLY A 26 -8.89 6.84 -24.79
C GLY A 26 -9.21 8.26 -25.24
N ARG A 27 -8.22 8.97 -25.76
CA ARG A 27 -8.39 10.37 -26.16
C ARG A 27 -9.46 10.56 -27.24
N GLY A 28 -10.51 11.30 -26.89
CA GLY A 28 -11.62 11.60 -27.79
C GLY A 28 -12.41 10.36 -28.23
N LEU A 29 -12.28 9.25 -27.49
CA LEU A 29 -12.93 7.97 -27.81
C LEU A 29 -14.45 8.10 -27.92
N ALA A 30 -15.06 8.91 -27.06
CA ALA A 30 -16.50 9.12 -26.99
C ALA A 30 -16.96 10.44 -27.63
N PHE A 31 -16.06 11.19 -28.28
CA PHE A 31 -16.41 12.47 -28.86
C PHE A 31 -17.47 12.30 -29.94
N GLN A 32 -18.62 12.95 -29.75
CA GLN A 32 -19.81 12.85 -30.61
C GLN A 32 -20.42 11.44 -30.72
N LYS A 33 -20.11 10.54 -29.77
CA LYS A 33 -20.69 9.19 -29.71
C LYS A 33 -21.91 9.14 -28.79
N ARG A 34 -22.77 8.14 -29.00
CA ARG A 34 -23.96 7.85 -28.19
C ARG A 34 -24.01 6.35 -27.83
N PRO A 35 -24.78 5.96 -26.79
CA PRO A 35 -25.07 4.55 -26.54
C PRO A 35 -25.58 3.84 -27.80
N GLY A 36 -25.05 2.65 -28.09
CA GLY A 36 -25.30 1.87 -29.29
C GLY A 36 -24.25 2.06 -30.41
N ASP A 37 -23.47 3.14 -30.39
CA ASP A 37 -22.43 3.35 -31.40
C ASP A 37 -21.27 2.37 -31.23
N ALA A 38 -20.63 2.02 -32.35
CA ALA A 38 -19.37 1.28 -32.35
C ALA A 38 -18.19 2.18 -31.93
N LEU A 39 -17.29 1.60 -31.13
CA LEU A 39 -15.99 2.19 -30.81
C LEU A 39 -15.01 2.03 -31.97
N ASP A 40 -14.13 3.03 -32.08
CA ASP A 40 -12.94 2.96 -32.91
C ASP A 40 -11.82 2.38 -32.06
N ASP A 41 -11.47 1.12 -32.32
CA ASP A 41 -10.49 0.37 -31.54
C ASP A 41 -9.09 1.02 -31.58
N SER A 42 -8.78 1.84 -32.60
CA SER A 42 -7.51 2.56 -32.70
C SER A 42 -7.36 3.69 -31.67
N LYS A 43 -8.48 4.16 -31.10
CA LYS A 43 -8.49 5.21 -30.06
C LYS A 43 -8.45 4.65 -28.65
N ILE A 44 -8.51 3.33 -28.49
CA ILE A 44 -8.50 2.69 -27.17
C ILE A 44 -7.09 2.77 -26.59
N GLU A 45 -6.96 3.44 -25.45
CA GLU A 45 -5.72 3.49 -24.68
C GLU A 45 -5.71 2.42 -23.59
N LYS A 46 -6.85 2.17 -22.94
CA LYS A 46 -6.97 1.14 -21.90
C LYS A 46 -8.39 0.59 -21.79
N VAL A 47 -8.48 -0.71 -21.52
CA VAL A 47 -9.71 -1.43 -21.21
C VAL A 47 -9.60 -2.00 -19.80
N PHE A 48 -10.58 -1.72 -18.96
CA PHE A 48 -10.72 -2.28 -17.61
C PHE A 48 -11.83 -3.32 -17.63
N ALA A 49 -11.43 -4.59 -17.56
CA ALA A 49 -12.32 -5.71 -17.32
C ALA A 49 -12.25 -6.07 -15.83
N LEU A 50 -13.00 -5.34 -15.00
CA LEU A 50 -13.03 -5.57 -13.56
C LEU A 50 -13.93 -6.77 -13.24
N GLN A 51 -13.61 -7.47 -12.15
CA GLN A 51 -14.33 -8.69 -11.77
C GLN A 51 -15.73 -8.44 -11.16
N SER A 52 -16.08 -7.20 -10.82
CA SER A 52 -17.39 -6.85 -10.26
C SER A 52 -18.00 -5.61 -10.90
N ASP A 53 -19.32 -5.67 -11.15
CA ASP A 53 -20.10 -4.55 -11.68
C ASP A 53 -20.07 -3.33 -10.74
N GLU A 54 -19.95 -3.55 -9.42
CA GLU A 54 -19.78 -2.45 -8.45
C GLU A 54 -18.49 -1.67 -8.68
N LEU A 55 -17.37 -2.35 -8.91
CA LEU A 55 -16.09 -1.70 -9.18
C LEU A 55 -16.11 -0.98 -10.53
N VAL A 56 -16.81 -1.55 -11.53
CA VAL A 56 -17.05 -0.89 -12.82
C VAL A 56 -17.82 0.42 -12.65
N GLY A 57 -18.92 0.39 -11.88
CA GLY A 57 -19.72 1.58 -11.57
C GLY A 57 -18.90 2.67 -10.87
N ARG A 58 -18.20 2.33 -9.78
CA ARG A 58 -17.35 3.27 -9.04
C ARG A 58 -16.22 3.84 -9.90
N LEU A 59 -15.56 3.00 -10.69
CA LEU A 59 -14.53 3.46 -11.63
C LEU A 59 -15.14 4.43 -12.65
N GLY A 60 -16.30 4.10 -13.23
CA GLY A 60 -16.96 4.95 -14.21
C GLY A 60 -17.30 6.34 -13.66
N GLU A 61 -17.86 6.40 -12.44
CA GLU A 61 -18.16 7.67 -11.77
C GLU A 61 -16.90 8.50 -11.52
N LEU A 62 -15.84 7.88 -10.99
CA LEU A 62 -14.58 8.54 -10.70
C LEU A 62 -13.91 9.07 -11.97
N LEU A 63 -13.82 8.26 -13.02
CA LEU A 63 -13.20 8.66 -14.28
C LEU A 63 -14.03 9.71 -15.04
N SER A 64 -15.32 9.88 -14.73
CA SER A 64 -16.14 10.95 -15.32
C SER A 64 -15.66 12.35 -14.91
N GLN A 65 -15.09 12.48 -13.71
CA GLN A 65 -14.70 13.75 -13.09
C GLN A 65 -13.19 14.06 -13.24
N ILE A 66 -12.37 13.06 -13.57
CA ILE A 66 -10.91 13.18 -13.60
C ILE A 66 -10.42 13.44 -15.03
N PRO A 67 -9.51 14.41 -15.26
CA PRO A 67 -8.93 14.63 -16.58
C PRO A 67 -8.14 13.43 -17.12
N LEU A 68 -8.23 13.17 -18.42
CA LEU A 68 -7.53 12.05 -19.09
C LEU A 68 -6.02 12.06 -18.88
N GLU A 69 -5.43 13.25 -18.83
CA GLU A 69 -4.00 13.41 -18.60
C GLU A 69 -3.58 12.91 -17.21
N VAL A 70 -4.44 13.07 -16.19
CA VAL A 70 -4.22 12.51 -14.85
C VAL A 70 -4.37 10.99 -14.88
N MET A 71 -5.44 10.49 -15.49
CA MET A 71 -5.71 9.03 -15.61
C MET A 71 -4.54 8.30 -16.28
N THR A 72 -4.10 8.76 -17.45
CA THR A 72 -2.97 8.17 -18.19
C THR A 72 -1.62 8.31 -17.47
N THR A 73 -1.48 9.34 -16.62
CA THR A 73 -0.29 9.52 -15.78
C THR A 73 -0.28 8.51 -14.63
N CYS A 74 -1.40 8.33 -13.94
CA CYS A 74 -1.56 7.31 -12.90
C CYS A 74 -1.40 5.90 -13.45
N ASP A 75 -1.93 5.64 -14.65
CA ASP A 75 -1.78 4.36 -15.31
C ASP A 75 -0.32 3.96 -15.50
N ARG A 76 0.49 4.90 -15.98
CA ARG A 76 1.93 4.72 -16.15
C ARG A 76 2.66 4.49 -14.82
N ILE A 77 2.23 5.15 -13.76
CA ILE A 77 2.78 4.96 -12.40
C ILE A 77 2.46 3.55 -11.89
N ILE A 78 1.22 3.09 -12.10
CA ILE A 78 0.77 1.77 -11.67
C ILE A 78 1.50 0.68 -12.44
N ASP A 79 1.67 0.82 -13.76
CA ASP A 79 2.39 -0.15 -14.58
C ASP A 79 3.87 -0.23 -14.18
N LEU A 80 4.51 0.91 -13.86
CA LEU A 80 5.85 0.94 -13.27
C LEU A 80 5.90 0.20 -11.92
N ALA A 81 4.92 0.44 -11.05
CA ALA A 81 4.84 -0.20 -9.74
C ALA A 81 4.63 -1.73 -9.87
N ARG A 82 3.76 -2.19 -10.78
CA ARG A 82 3.55 -3.61 -11.08
C ARG A 82 4.84 -4.28 -11.55
N GLY A 83 5.61 -3.60 -12.42
CA GLY A 83 6.89 -4.11 -12.91
C GLY A 83 7.95 -4.33 -11.82
N ARG A 84 7.85 -3.62 -10.68
CA ARG A 84 8.85 -3.71 -9.59
C ARG A 84 8.36 -4.43 -8.33
N LEU A 85 7.08 -4.32 -8.01
CA LEU A 85 6.47 -4.88 -6.80
C LEU A 85 5.72 -6.19 -7.08
N GLY A 86 5.48 -6.53 -8.35
CA GLY A 86 4.72 -7.70 -8.74
C GLY A 86 3.21 -7.45 -8.73
N LYS A 87 2.44 -8.44 -8.26
CA LYS A 87 0.98 -8.39 -8.27
C LYS A 87 0.46 -7.28 -7.34
N LEU A 88 -0.35 -6.39 -7.89
CA LEU A 88 -1.07 -5.33 -7.16
C LEU A 88 -2.55 -5.46 -7.47
N GLN A 89 -3.41 -5.16 -6.50
CA GLN A 89 -4.86 -5.20 -6.70
C GLN A 89 -5.34 -4.20 -7.76
N GLU A 90 -6.38 -4.59 -8.50
CA GLU A 90 -7.00 -3.76 -9.53
C GLU A 90 -7.63 -2.47 -8.96
N SER A 91 -8.13 -2.55 -7.72
CA SER A 91 -8.65 -1.40 -6.95
C SER A 91 -7.62 -0.28 -6.76
N LEU A 92 -6.32 -0.57 -6.89
CA LEU A 92 -5.26 0.44 -6.87
C LEU A 92 -5.49 1.51 -7.93
N TYR A 93 -6.01 1.15 -9.11
CA TYR A 93 -6.26 2.13 -10.17
C TYR A 93 -7.26 3.19 -9.72
N ILE A 94 -8.32 2.79 -9.02
CA ILE A 94 -9.32 3.70 -8.48
C ILE A 94 -8.67 4.57 -7.39
N THR A 95 -8.10 3.93 -6.37
CA THR A 95 -7.64 4.65 -5.17
C THR A 95 -6.45 5.56 -5.43
N LEU A 96 -5.49 5.16 -6.26
CA LEU A 96 -4.33 5.98 -6.58
C LEU A 96 -4.69 7.11 -7.56
N THR A 97 -5.60 6.86 -8.51
CA THR A 97 -6.03 7.92 -9.44
C THR A 97 -6.81 9.02 -8.71
N ASP A 98 -7.70 8.63 -7.80
CA ASP A 98 -8.41 9.57 -6.91
C ASP A 98 -7.42 10.41 -6.09
N HIS A 99 -6.51 9.74 -5.40
CA HIS A 99 -5.50 10.39 -4.57
C HIS A 99 -4.64 11.37 -5.37
N CYS A 100 -4.08 10.95 -6.50
CA CYS A 100 -3.26 11.82 -7.35
C CYS A 100 -4.05 13.01 -7.88
N HIS A 101 -5.30 12.82 -8.29
CA HIS A 101 -6.16 13.91 -8.73
C HIS A 101 -6.33 14.97 -7.64
N PHE A 102 -6.70 14.55 -6.42
CA PHE A 102 -6.85 15.48 -5.30
C PHE A 102 -5.53 16.09 -4.84
N ALA A 103 -4.42 15.33 -4.85
CA ALA A 103 -3.09 15.85 -4.54
C ALA A 103 -2.70 16.99 -5.51
N ILE A 104 -2.94 16.79 -6.80
CA ILE A 104 -2.70 17.81 -7.85
C ILE A 104 -3.57 19.05 -7.61
N GLU A 105 -4.86 18.87 -7.37
CA GLU A 105 -5.77 19.99 -7.14
C GLU A 105 -5.43 20.78 -5.86
N ARG A 106 -5.00 20.09 -4.79
CA ARG A 106 -4.49 20.75 -3.58
C ARG A 106 -3.21 21.54 -3.84
N GLN A 107 -2.27 20.95 -4.58
CA GLN A 107 -1.00 21.61 -4.90
C GLN A 107 -1.23 22.88 -5.72
N LYS A 108 -2.13 22.86 -6.70
CA LYS A 108 -2.52 24.05 -7.48
C LYS A 108 -3.16 25.15 -6.61
N LYS A 109 -3.86 24.76 -5.54
CA LYS A 109 -4.45 25.68 -4.54
C LYS A 109 -3.46 26.12 -3.46
N GLY A 110 -2.20 25.64 -3.49
CA GLY A 110 -1.21 25.94 -2.46
C GLY A 110 -1.50 25.29 -1.10
N ILE A 111 -2.33 24.25 -1.05
CA ILE A 111 -2.68 23.55 0.19
C ILE A 111 -1.64 22.47 0.46
N ALA A 112 -0.84 22.65 1.51
CA ALA A 112 0.14 21.66 1.93
C ALA A 112 -0.51 20.59 2.84
N LEU A 113 -0.34 19.32 2.50
CA LEU A 113 -0.66 18.20 3.38
C LEU A 113 0.64 17.57 3.90
N ARG A 114 0.73 17.39 5.22
CA ARG A 114 1.86 16.71 5.87
C ARG A 114 1.55 15.24 6.09
N ASN A 115 2.54 14.40 5.85
CA ASN A 115 2.51 12.99 6.18
C ASN A 115 3.25 12.75 7.50
N VAL A 116 2.48 12.49 8.57
CA VAL A 116 3.02 12.29 9.92
C VAL A 116 3.84 11.01 10.07
N LEU A 117 3.76 10.09 9.12
CA LEU A 117 4.50 8.81 9.09
C LEU A 117 5.59 8.81 8.01
N LEU A 118 5.95 9.97 7.43
CA LEU A 118 6.86 10.01 6.28
C LEU A 118 8.19 9.30 6.54
N TRP A 119 8.78 9.52 7.72
CA TRP A 119 10.04 8.87 8.11
C TRP A 119 9.89 7.36 8.26
N GLU A 120 8.80 6.92 8.89
CA GLU A 120 8.48 5.50 9.06
C GLU A 120 8.27 4.83 7.70
N ILE A 121 7.55 5.47 6.78
CA ILE A 121 7.29 4.95 5.45
C ILE A 121 8.59 4.78 4.66
N LYS A 122 9.49 5.78 4.71
CA LYS A 122 10.82 5.70 4.06
C LYS A 122 11.59 4.47 4.53
N ARG A 123 11.56 4.20 5.84
CA ARG A 123 12.29 3.10 6.46
C ARG A 123 11.64 1.73 6.26
N LEU A 124 10.32 1.66 6.44
CA LEU A 124 9.58 0.39 6.45
C LEU A 124 9.21 -0.08 5.04
N TYR A 125 9.03 0.85 4.11
CA TYR A 125 8.60 0.59 2.73
C TYR A 125 9.51 1.32 1.73
N PRO A 126 10.83 1.08 1.75
CA PRO A 126 11.79 1.85 0.94
C PRO A 126 11.54 1.69 -0.57
N LYS A 127 11.08 0.52 -1.02
CA LYS A 127 10.78 0.25 -2.43
C LYS A 127 9.54 1.02 -2.89
N GLU A 128 8.49 1.01 -2.07
CA GLU A 128 7.24 1.71 -2.33
C GLU A 128 7.44 3.23 -2.24
N PHE A 129 8.27 3.71 -1.30
CA PHE A 129 8.63 5.12 -1.20
C PHE A 129 9.44 5.61 -2.41
N ALA A 130 10.42 4.82 -2.88
CA ALA A 130 11.16 5.14 -4.10
C ALA A 130 10.23 5.25 -5.32
N LEU A 131 9.26 4.35 -5.45
CA LEU A 131 8.21 4.44 -6.46
C LEU A 131 7.34 5.69 -6.28
N GLY A 132 7.01 6.08 -5.05
CA GLY A 132 6.33 7.34 -4.74
C GLY A 132 7.11 8.57 -5.21
N GLN A 133 8.43 8.59 -5.04
CA GLN A 133 9.29 9.67 -5.54
C GLN A 133 9.31 9.73 -7.07
N GLU A 134 9.38 8.57 -7.73
CA GLU A 134 9.29 8.51 -9.19
C GLU A 134 7.92 8.92 -9.70
N ALA A 135 6.85 8.56 -9.00
CA ALA A 135 5.49 8.99 -9.30
C ALA A 135 5.37 10.53 -9.25
N ARG A 136 5.93 11.16 -8.21
CA ARG A 136 6.01 12.64 -8.14
C ARG A 136 6.76 13.23 -9.34
N ALA A 137 7.89 12.65 -9.73
CA ALA A 137 8.66 13.12 -10.89
C ALA A 137 7.88 12.96 -12.21
N ILE A 138 7.17 11.85 -12.37
CA ILE A 138 6.29 11.59 -13.53
C ILE A 138 5.17 12.63 -13.59
N ILE A 139 4.50 12.90 -12.47
CA ILE A 139 3.44 13.92 -12.36
C ILE A 139 4.00 15.31 -12.68
N GLY A 140 5.14 15.68 -12.11
CA GLY A 140 5.81 16.96 -12.40
C GLY A 140 6.12 17.14 -13.87
N LYS A 141 6.67 16.10 -14.52
CA LYS A 141 7.04 16.15 -15.94
C LYS A 141 5.83 16.18 -16.87
N ARG A 142 4.78 15.41 -16.60
CA ARG A 142 3.62 15.27 -17.50
C ARG A 142 2.57 16.34 -17.31
N LEU A 143 2.39 16.82 -16.07
CA LEU A 143 1.27 17.68 -15.70
C LEU A 143 1.73 19.07 -15.23
N GLY A 144 3.04 19.31 -15.13
CA GLY A 144 3.60 20.59 -14.70
C GLY A 144 3.36 20.91 -13.22
N VAL A 145 3.06 19.89 -12.39
CA VAL A 145 2.73 20.06 -10.96
C VAL A 145 3.79 19.41 -10.09
N ALA A 146 4.52 20.21 -9.33
CA ALA A 146 5.52 19.74 -8.38
C ALA A 146 4.86 19.42 -7.02
N LEU A 147 4.51 18.14 -6.81
CA LEU A 147 3.97 17.68 -5.53
C LEU A 147 5.04 17.68 -4.42
N ALA A 148 4.65 17.90 -3.17
CA ALA A 148 5.53 17.80 -2.00
C ALA A 148 6.00 16.35 -1.73
N GLU A 149 7.08 16.18 -0.95
CA GLU A 149 7.61 14.84 -0.62
C GLU A 149 6.61 13.99 0.17
N ASP A 150 5.78 14.61 0.98
CA ASP A 150 4.69 13.96 1.71
C ASP A 150 3.79 13.10 0.80
N GLU A 151 3.57 13.54 -0.45
CA GLU A 151 2.78 12.79 -1.44
C GLU A 151 3.48 11.51 -1.91
N ALA A 152 4.83 11.43 -1.90
CA ALA A 152 5.50 10.15 -2.12
C ALA A 152 5.20 9.16 -0.99
N GLY A 153 5.07 9.65 0.25
CA GLY A 153 4.66 8.84 1.38
C GLY A 153 3.23 8.31 1.22
N PHE A 154 2.28 9.15 0.79
CA PHE A 154 0.90 8.70 0.57
C PHE A 154 0.78 7.72 -0.60
N ILE A 155 1.48 7.98 -1.71
CA ILE A 155 1.55 7.06 -2.85
C ILE A 155 2.12 5.71 -2.41
N ALA A 156 3.20 5.71 -1.62
CA ALA A 156 3.77 4.48 -1.07
C ALA A 156 2.75 3.68 -0.25
N LEU A 157 1.95 4.34 0.60
CA LEU A 157 0.89 3.66 1.35
C LEU A 157 -0.21 3.08 0.46
N HIS A 158 -0.59 3.74 -0.64
CA HIS A 158 -1.52 3.16 -1.62
C HIS A 158 -0.95 1.88 -2.26
N LEU A 159 0.36 1.87 -2.55
CA LEU A 159 1.03 0.68 -3.07
C LEU A 159 1.05 -0.46 -2.04
N VAL A 160 1.35 -0.16 -0.77
CA VAL A 160 1.33 -1.16 0.31
C VAL A 160 -0.09 -1.72 0.51
N THR A 161 -1.09 -0.85 0.50
CA THR A 161 -2.52 -1.22 0.56
C THR A 161 -2.87 -2.24 -0.54
N ALA A 162 -2.42 -1.98 -1.77
CA ALA A 162 -2.66 -2.84 -2.91
C ALA A 162 -1.85 -4.15 -2.91
N GLN A 163 -0.69 -4.20 -2.24
CA GLN A 163 0.05 -5.46 -2.03
C GLN A 163 -0.60 -6.33 -0.97
N LEU A 164 -1.13 -5.71 0.09
CA LEU A 164 -1.66 -6.42 1.26
C LEU A 164 -3.12 -6.84 1.12
N ASN A 165 -3.84 -6.36 0.09
CA ASN A 165 -5.29 -6.56 -0.02
C ASN A 165 -6.00 -6.13 1.28
N SER A 166 -5.74 -4.90 1.68
CA SER A 166 -6.18 -4.31 2.96
C SER A 166 -6.68 -2.89 2.69
N GLU A 167 -7.15 -2.18 3.72
CA GLU A 167 -7.57 -0.80 3.61
C GLU A 167 -6.49 0.18 4.11
N MET A 168 -6.49 1.42 3.59
CA MET A 168 -5.52 2.45 4.00
C MET A 168 -5.47 2.68 5.53
N PRO A 169 -6.61 2.76 6.26
CA PRO A 169 -6.56 2.91 7.72
C PRO A 169 -5.86 1.76 8.43
N GLU A 170 -6.05 0.53 7.95
CA GLU A 170 -5.39 -0.67 8.47
C GLU A 170 -3.88 -0.63 8.23
N VAL A 171 -3.46 -0.28 7.01
CA VAL A 171 -2.03 -0.15 6.67
C VAL A 171 -1.35 0.93 7.50
N MET A 172 -2.02 2.06 7.73
CA MET A 172 -1.50 3.11 8.63
C MET A 172 -1.38 2.60 10.06
N HIS A 173 -2.34 1.81 10.54
CA HIS A 173 -2.30 1.21 11.87
C HIS A 173 -1.14 0.20 11.99
N VAL A 174 -0.98 -0.70 11.01
CA VAL A 174 0.15 -1.64 10.92
C VAL A 174 1.48 -0.89 11.01
N THR A 175 1.63 0.17 10.21
CA THR A 175 2.84 0.99 10.16
C THR A 175 3.17 1.62 11.52
N ARG A 176 2.15 2.08 12.26
CA ARG A 176 2.30 2.63 13.61
C ARG A 176 2.72 1.57 14.63
N VAL A 177 2.07 0.42 14.63
CA VAL A 177 2.42 -0.70 15.53
C VAL A 177 3.87 -1.13 15.29
N MET A 178 4.27 -1.27 14.03
CA MET A 178 5.66 -1.60 13.68
C MET A 178 6.66 -0.55 14.18
N GLN A 179 6.34 0.74 14.04
CA GLN A 179 7.16 1.83 14.56
C GLN A 179 7.34 1.73 16.07
N GLU A 180 6.25 1.51 16.82
CA GLU A 180 6.27 1.39 18.28
C GLU A 180 7.11 0.20 18.74
N ILE A 181 6.96 -0.96 18.10
CA ILE A 181 7.75 -2.16 18.41
C ILE A 181 9.24 -1.90 18.13
N LEU A 182 9.58 -1.33 16.97
CA LEU A 182 10.97 -1.02 16.63
C LEU A 182 11.59 -0.03 17.63
N GLN A 183 10.84 0.96 18.10
CA GLN A 183 11.30 1.91 19.11
C GLN A 183 11.52 1.22 20.47
N LEU A 184 10.58 0.40 20.93
CA LEU A 184 10.72 -0.35 22.19
C LEU A 184 11.97 -1.23 22.17
N VAL A 185 12.16 -1.99 21.10
CA VAL A 185 13.33 -2.86 20.91
C VAL A 185 14.61 -2.03 20.88
N LYS A 186 14.61 -0.91 20.15
CA LYS A 186 15.76 -0.01 20.06
C LYS A 186 16.19 0.50 21.43
N TYR A 187 15.25 1.03 22.21
CA TYR A 187 15.56 1.65 23.50
C TYR A 187 15.91 0.63 24.58
N GLN A 188 15.15 -0.47 24.68
CA GLN A 188 15.38 -1.47 25.71
C GLN A 188 16.71 -2.22 25.54
N LEU A 189 17.14 -2.42 24.29
CA LEU A 189 18.38 -3.13 23.98
C LEU A 189 19.54 -2.21 23.56
N GLN A 190 19.32 -0.89 23.58
CA GLN A 190 20.30 0.13 23.19
C GLN A 190 20.90 -0.12 21.79
N LEU A 191 20.05 -0.47 20.83
CA LEU A 191 20.47 -0.81 19.47
C LEU A 191 20.53 0.41 18.56
N ASN A 192 21.43 0.36 17.59
CA ASN A 192 21.36 1.16 16.37
C ASN A 192 21.12 0.19 15.22
N TYR A 193 19.97 0.31 14.55
CA TYR A 193 19.65 -0.57 13.44
C TYR A 193 20.54 -0.24 12.23
N ASP A 194 21.16 -1.26 11.67
CA ASP A 194 21.64 -1.21 10.28
C ASP A 194 20.44 -1.54 9.38
N GLU A 195 19.85 -0.52 8.77
CA GLU A 195 18.63 -0.65 7.96
C GLU A 195 18.87 -1.39 6.63
N GLU A 196 20.14 -1.54 6.22
CA GLU A 196 20.53 -2.29 5.03
C GLU A 196 20.80 -3.78 5.33
N SER A 197 20.98 -4.12 6.61
CA SER A 197 21.27 -5.50 7.04
C SER A 197 20.12 -6.47 6.74
N LEU A 198 20.48 -7.71 6.41
CA LEU A 198 19.51 -8.77 6.17
C LEU A 198 18.68 -9.10 7.41
N SER A 199 19.25 -9.04 8.63
CA SER A 199 18.43 -9.31 9.82
C SER A 199 17.45 -8.19 10.11
N TYR A 200 17.80 -6.92 9.87
CA TYR A 200 16.85 -5.83 10.00
C TYR A 200 15.71 -5.95 8.98
N GLN A 201 16.02 -6.17 7.70
CA GLN A 201 15.01 -6.32 6.65
C GLN A 201 14.08 -7.50 6.92
N ARG A 202 14.62 -8.63 7.40
CA ARG A 202 13.81 -9.77 7.86
C ARG A 202 12.95 -9.38 9.05
N PHE A 203 13.50 -8.70 10.05
CA PHE A 203 12.75 -8.29 11.22
C PHE A 203 11.56 -7.39 10.85
N VAL A 204 11.78 -6.37 10.02
CA VAL A 204 10.72 -5.50 9.49
C VAL A 204 9.66 -6.30 8.73
N THR A 205 10.08 -7.25 7.89
CA THR A 205 9.15 -8.12 7.15
C THR A 205 8.29 -8.95 8.10
N HIS A 206 8.89 -9.57 9.12
CA HIS A 206 8.15 -10.35 10.11
C HIS A 206 7.24 -9.48 10.98
N LEU A 207 7.66 -8.25 11.33
CA LEU A 207 6.82 -7.27 12.02
C LEU A 207 5.61 -6.85 11.17
N LYS A 208 5.79 -6.69 9.85
CA LYS A 208 4.68 -6.37 8.93
C LYS A 208 3.60 -7.45 8.99
N PHE A 209 3.98 -8.72 8.84
CA PHE A 209 3.03 -9.83 8.93
C PHE A 209 2.44 -10.00 10.33
N PHE A 210 3.24 -9.80 11.38
CA PHE A 210 2.78 -9.84 12.76
C PHE A 210 1.72 -8.77 13.04
N ALA A 211 1.99 -7.51 12.69
CA ALA A 211 1.05 -6.41 12.87
C ALA A 211 -0.21 -6.56 11.99
N GLN A 212 -0.07 -7.14 10.79
CA GLN A 212 -1.23 -7.48 9.96
C GLN A 212 -2.11 -8.56 10.62
N ARG A 213 -1.53 -9.65 11.15
CA ARG A 213 -2.29 -10.69 11.87
C ARG A 213 -2.98 -10.17 13.12
N MET A 214 -2.37 -9.19 13.81
CA MET A 214 -2.99 -8.54 14.94
C MET A 214 -4.33 -7.87 14.56
N LEU A 215 -4.39 -7.24 13.39
CA LEU A 215 -5.62 -6.61 12.90
C LEU A 215 -6.70 -7.63 12.52
N THR A 216 -6.31 -8.72 11.87
CA THR A 216 -7.25 -9.79 11.48
C THR A 216 -7.64 -10.71 12.65
N ARG A 217 -7.10 -10.46 13.86
CA ARG A 217 -7.28 -11.26 15.08
C ARG A 217 -7.03 -12.76 14.87
N THR A 218 -6.17 -13.09 13.92
CA THR A 218 -5.79 -14.48 13.65
C THR A 218 -4.84 -14.93 14.75
N VAL A 219 -5.28 -15.86 15.60
CA VAL A 219 -4.47 -16.40 16.69
C VAL A 219 -3.54 -17.47 16.13
N VAL A 220 -2.27 -17.42 16.53
CA VAL A 220 -1.32 -18.52 16.32
C VAL A 220 -1.40 -19.41 17.55
N GLU A 221 -1.78 -20.68 17.38
CA GLU A 221 -1.87 -21.64 18.47
C GLU A 221 -0.48 -21.92 19.07
N ASP A 222 -0.43 -22.20 20.37
CA ASP A 222 0.81 -22.59 21.05
C ASP A 222 1.07 -24.08 20.74
N ASP A 223 2.13 -24.38 19.97
CA ASP A 223 2.36 -25.74 19.45
C ASP A 223 3.49 -26.51 20.17
N ASP A 224 4.59 -25.85 20.62
CA ASP A 224 5.75 -26.55 21.18
C ASP A 224 6.40 -25.84 22.38
N VAL A 225 5.99 -26.25 23.59
CA VAL A 225 6.50 -25.73 24.87
C VAL A 225 8.01 -25.96 25.04
N SER A 226 8.57 -27.03 24.46
CA SER A 226 10.00 -27.35 24.60
C SER A 226 10.88 -26.38 23.80
N LEU A 227 10.38 -25.91 22.66
CA LEU A 227 11.04 -24.90 21.86
C LEU A 227 10.98 -23.52 22.55
N HIS A 228 9.85 -23.19 23.19
CA HIS A 228 9.69 -21.94 23.94
C HIS A 228 10.74 -21.80 25.04
N SER A 229 10.95 -22.85 25.83
CA SER A 229 11.95 -22.83 26.92
C SER A 229 13.36 -22.68 26.38
N ALA A 230 13.72 -23.42 25.32
CA ALA A 230 15.03 -23.31 24.69
C ALA A 230 15.32 -21.89 24.17
N VAL A 231 14.34 -21.22 23.55
CA VAL A 231 14.50 -19.84 23.08
C VAL A 231 14.62 -18.87 24.24
N LYS A 232 13.79 -19.03 25.28
CA LYS A 232 13.82 -18.19 26.48
C LYS A 232 15.17 -18.26 27.19
N ASP A 233 15.72 -19.45 27.35
CA ASP A 233 16.98 -19.67 28.05
C ASP A 233 18.17 -19.16 27.22
N ASN A 234 18.20 -19.46 25.92
CA ASN A 234 19.31 -19.06 25.05
C ASN A 234 19.30 -17.56 24.72
N TYR A 235 18.12 -16.93 24.61
CA TYR A 235 17.95 -15.54 24.18
C TYR A 235 17.27 -14.67 25.24
N ALA A 236 17.61 -14.86 26.52
CA ALA A 236 16.95 -14.22 27.67
C ALA A 236 16.75 -12.69 27.52
N LYS A 237 17.73 -11.97 26.96
CA LYS A 237 17.61 -10.50 26.72
C LYS A 237 16.54 -10.18 25.67
N ALA A 238 16.53 -10.91 24.55
CA ALA A 238 15.56 -10.71 23.50
C ALA A 238 14.16 -11.18 23.91
N TRP A 239 14.08 -12.30 24.64
CA TRP A 239 12.83 -12.77 25.25
C TRP A 239 12.23 -11.71 26.18
N LYS A 240 13.05 -11.11 27.05
CA LYS A 240 12.56 -10.07 27.95
C LYS A 240 12.05 -8.84 27.20
N CYS A 241 12.68 -8.50 26.08
CA CYS A 241 12.22 -7.43 25.21
C CYS A 241 10.90 -7.79 24.51
N ALA A 242 10.75 -9.03 24.03
CA ALA A 242 9.50 -9.52 23.47
C ALA A 242 8.34 -9.48 24.50
N GLU A 243 8.58 -9.83 25.77
CA GLU A 243 7.59 -9.67 26.85
C GLU A 243 7.19 -8.20 27.09
N THR A 244 8.15 -7.28 26.99
CA THR A 244 7.87 -5.84 27.09
C THR A 244 7.00 -5.37 25.93
N VAL A 245 7.28 -5.82 24.71
CA VAL A 245 6.42 -5.57 23.55
C VAL A 245 5.02 -6.16 23.75
N ALA A 246 4.91 -7.41 24.20
CA ALA A 246 3.62 -8.04 24.48
C ALA A 246 2.81 -7.25 25.50
N THR A 247 3.45 -6.75 26.56
CA THR A 247 2.82 -5.92 27.59
C THR A 247 2.32 -4.58 27.01
N HIS A 248 3.12 -3.94 26.16
CA HIS A 248 2.71 -2.71 25.47
C HIS A 248 1.48 -2.96 24.59
N LEU A 249 1.50 -4.02 23.80
CA LEU A 249 0.42 -4.36 22.88
C LEU A 249 -0.88 -4.72 23.61
N GLN A 250 -0.80 -5.41 24.74
CA GLN A 250 -1.96 -5.67 25.59
C GLN A 250 -2.56 -4.37 26.15
N LYS A 251 -1.72 -3.41 26.58
CA LYS A 251 -2.19 -2.16 27.17
C LYS A 251 -2.80 -1.20 26.14
N GLN A 252 -2.14 -1.03 24.99
CA GLN A 252 -2.56 -0.04 24.00
C GLN A 252 -3.63 -0.57 23.02
N TYR A 253 -3.58 -1.86 22.70
CA TYR A 253 -4.41 -2.46 21.65
C TYR A 253 -5.30 -3.59 22.15
N GLN A 254 -5.30 -3.90 23.46
CA GLN A 254 -6.06 -5.00 24.06
C GLN A 254 -5.77 -6.37 23.41
N ARG A 255 -4.56 -6.54 22.87
CA ARG A 255 -4.12 -7.78 22.22
C ARG A 255 -3.09 -8.50 23.08
N ALA A 256 -3.47 -9.66 23.60
CA ALA A 256 -2.56 -10.56 24.28
C ALA A 256 -1.80 -11.37 23.23
N LEU A 257 -0.47 -11.47 23.35
CA LEU A 257 0.31 -12.35 22.50
C LEU A 257 0.37 -13.75 23.09
N THR A 258 0.37 -14.76 22.24
CA THR A 258 0.65 -16.15 22.65
C THR A 258 2.13 -16.35 22.95
N THR A 259 2.47 -17.47 23.57
CA THR A 259 3.87 -17.78 23.89
C THR A 259 4.67 -17.99 22.60
N GLU A 260 4.03 -18.60 21.60
CA GLU A 260 4.56 -18.76 20.24
C GLU A 260 4.89 -17.40 19.59
N GLU A 261 3.97 -16.43 19.67
CA GLU A 261 4.19 -15.08 19.13
C GLU A 261 5.34 -14.34 19.84
N ILE A 262 5.45 -14.50 21.17
CA ILE A 262 6.58 -13.97 21.96
C ILE A 262 7.89 -14.62 21.53
N MET A 263 7.90 -15.93 21.33
CA MET A 263 9.08 -16.68 20.89
C MET A 263 9.56 -16.20 19.52
N PHE A 264 8.68 -16.13 18.52
CA PHE A 264 9.05 -15.64 17.19
C PHE A 264 9.62 -14.22 17.25
N LEU A 265 8.98 -13.34 18.01
CA LEU A 265 9.46 -11.98 18.21
C LEU A 265 10.85 -11.97 18.86
N ALA A 266 11.08 -12.78 19.89
CA ALA A 266 12.37 -12.91 20.55
C ALA A 266 13.48 -13.40 19.60
N ILE A 267 13.20 -14.36 18.71
CA ILE A 267 14.16 -14.85 17.71
C ILE A 267 14.59 -13.73 16.76
N HIS A 268 13.64 -12.94 16.25
CA HIS A 268 13.98 -11.85 15.32
C HIS A 268 14.70 -10.69 16.01
N ILE A 269 14.27 -10.33 17.23
CA ILE A 269 14.97 -9.36 18.07
C ILE A 269 16.42 -9.79 18.31
N GLU A 270 16.64 -11.06 18.67
CA GLU A 270 17.98 -11.57 18.95
C GLU A 270 18.90 -11.49 17.73
N ARG A 271 18.39 -11.79 16.53
CA ARG A 271 19.18 -11.69 15.29
C ARG A 271 19.69 -10.26 15.06
N VAL A 272 18.79 -9.29 15.16
CA VAL A 272 19.15 -7.86 15.01
C VAL A 272 20.08 -7.40 16.13
N ARG A 273 19.87 -7.90 17.36
CA ARG A 273 20.72 -7.60 18.52
C ARG A 273 22.15 -8.15 18.39
N LYS A 274 22.33 -9.28 17.71
CA LYS A 274 23.65 -9.89 17.47
C LYS A 274 24.45 -9.19 16.38
N GLU A 275 23.78 -8.63 15.38
CA GLU A 275 24.44 -7.87 14.30
C GLU A 275 24.91 -6.49 14.77
N GLY A 276 24.24 -5.88 15.75
CA GLY A 276 24.68 -4.61 16.35
C GLY A 276 25.89 -4.71 17.30
N ARG A 277 26.66 -5.80 17.25
CA ARG A 277 27.85 -6.05 18.10
C ARG A 277 29.11 -6.15 17.27
#